data_AF-A0A0F9JZL5-F1
#
_entry.id   AF-A0A0F9JZL5-F1
#
_cell.length_a   1.000
_cell.length_b   1.000
_cell.length_c   1.000
_cell.angle_alpha   90.00
_cell.angle_beta   90.00
_cell.angle_gamma   90.00
#
_symmetry.space_group_name_H-M   'P 1'
#
loop_
_entity.id
_entity.type
_entity.pdbx_description
1 polymer ?
#
loop_
_entity_poly.entity_id
_entity_poly.type
_entity_poly.pdbx_seq_one_letter_code
_entity_poly.pdbx_strand_id
1 'polypeptide(L)'
;SQNGPNSKSKYDYYTKGETFIKNEVSKFVKQNDLILNAYGINIDNDSSSPEWNAIHDFYFTFYSLEKVNLQQARKVLINCIENLLNEINNNKELGNYLYTVPFTYKNLDLGIFFFNKKGRPRNENYIYTCAIDEDTIYYKIAYPNGTFKRIHEETYDEALKIVEREQSKASKIVALDWLEYLYQDKKNEILHFCESDGNIDTRNALKNLSEKDRERINIVGIASAGTIEPTLAENIYHFAAREDIVDKIYFENQKKHPDNVSILDSCAYTNKLVRNLRHPIYEKHLKDEIRKFEVKDK
;
A
#
# COMPACT_ATOMS: atom_id res chain seq x y z
N SER A 1 35.04 44.47 8.55
CA SER A 1 34.67 43.10 8.93
C SER A 1 33.16 43.03 8.97
N GLN A 2 32.55 42.25 8.07
CA GLN A 2 31.13 41.93 8.19
C GLN A 2 31.01 40.86 9.28
N ASN A 3 30.25 41.16 10.34
CA ASN A 3 29.89 40.17 11.35
C ASN A 3 28.96 39.16 10.68
N GLY A 4 29.53 38.02 10.28
CA GLY A 4 28.76 36.91 9.75
C GLY A 4 27.72 36.42 10.77
N PRO A 5 26.56 35.92 10.32
CA PRO A 5 25.55 35.39 11.21
C PRO A 5 26.15 34.33 12.14
N ASN A 6 25.79 34.45 13.42
CA ASN A 6 26.28 33.68 14.54
C ASN A 6 26.26 32.17 14.22
N SER A 7 27.43 31.52 14.14
CA SER A 7 27.59 30.11 13.74
C SER A 7 26.76 29.12 14.56
N LYS A 8 26.28 29.52 15.74
CA LYS A 8 25.35 28.77 16.59
C LYS A 8 23.94 28.61 15.99
N SER A 9 23.37 29.61 15.31
CA SER A 9 22.01 29.47 14.75
C SER A 9 21.97 28.56 13.51
N LYS A 10 23.12 28.39 12.85
CA LYS A 10 23.31 27.54 11.67
C LYS A 10 23.23 26.04 12.01
N TYR A 11 23.89 25.64 13.09
CA TYR A 11 23.90 24.24 13.55
C TYR A 11 22.53 23.78 14.06
N ASP A 12 21.76 24.68 14.67
CA ASP A 12 20.42 24.39 15.20
C ASP A 12 19.38 24.14 14.08
N TYR A 13 19.54 24.79 12.92
CA TYR A 13 18.62 24.61 11.78
C TYR A 13 18.72 23.20 11.18
N TYR A 14 19.96 22.76 10.91
CA TYR A 14 20.25 21.46 10.33
C TYR A 14 19.88 20.31 11.28
N THR A 15 20.27 20.43 12.56
CA THR A 15 19.96 19.38 13.53
C THR A 15 18.47 19.20 13.77
N LYS A 16 17.67 20.28 13.72
CA LYS A 16 16.21 20.19 13.85
C LYS A 16 15.55 19.55 12.63
N GLY A 17 15.90 19.99 11.42
CA GLY A 17 15.39 19.40 10.17
C GLY A 17 15.77 17.93 10.03
N GLU A 18 17.03 17.58 10.28
CA GLU A 18 17.52 16.20 10.24
C GLU A 18 16.84 15.32 11.31
N THR A 19 16.70 15.82 12.55
CA THR A 19 16.01 15.09 13.63
C THR A 19 14.54 14.90 13.29
N PHE A 20 13.88 15.92 12.74
CA PHE A 20 12.50 15.85 12.29
C PHE A 20 12.33 14.77 11.21
N ILE A 21 13.12 14.82 10.14
CA ILE A 21 13.04 13.84 9.05
C ILE A 21 13.36 12.44 9.56
N LYS A 22 14.38 12.26 10.42
CA LYS A 22 14.66 10.97 11.05
C LYS A 22 13.47 10.45 11.85
N ASN A 23 12.75 11.31 12.56
CA ASN A 23 11.55 10.93 13.31
C ASN A 23 10.39 10.56 12.37
N GLU A 24 10.11 11.36 11.35
CA GLU A 24 9.02 11.07 10.41
C GLU A 24 9.30 9.83 9.56
N VAL A 25 10.53 9.67 9.05
CA VAL A 25 10.95 8.45 8.38
C VAL A 25 10.85 7.25 9.32
N SER A 26 11.21 7.40 10.60
CA SER A 26 11.04 6.33 11.58
C SER A 26 9.56 5.98 11.83
N LYS A 27 8.65 6.96 11.82
CA LYS A 27 7.20 6.70 11.89
C LYS A 27 6.71 6.01 10.63
N PHE A 28 7.11 6.51 9.47
CA PHE A 28 6.78 5.97 8.17
C PHE A 28 7.23 4.51 8.04
N VAL A 29 8.48 4.19 8.41
CA VAL A 29 9.02 2.83 8.47
C VAL A 29 8.20 1.94 9.43
N LYS A 30 7.80 2.47 10.60
CA LYS A 30 6.94 1.71 11.55
C LYS A 30 5.52 1.47 11.04
N GLN A 31 5.01 2.36 10.20
CA GLN A 31 3.67 2.27 9.60
C GLN A 31 3.69 1.43 8.32
N ASN A 32 4.83 1.31 7.65
CA ASN A 32 4.99 0.55 6.41
C ASN A 32 5.80 -0.71 6.67
N ASP A 33 5.11 -1.81 7.01
CA ASP A 33 5.75 -3.11 7.31
C ASP A 33 6.58 -3.69 6.15
N LEU A 34 6.39 -3.17 4.93
CA LEU A 34 7.20 -3.50 3.76
C LEU A 34 8.65 -2.99 3.88
N ILE A 35 8.90 -1.98 4.70
CA ILE A 35 10.19 -1.31 4.85
C ILE A 35 10.74 -1.65 6.23
N LEU A 36 11.86 -2.36 6.27
CA LEU A 36 12.55 -2.75 7.50
C LEU A 36 13.31 -1.60 8.14
N ASN A 37 13.92 -0.75 7.32
CA ASN A 37 14.86 0.26 7.80
C ASN A 37 15.06 1.35 6.75
N ALA A 38 15.42 2.54 7.21
CA ALA A 38 15.87 3.65 6.39
C ALA A 38 17.34 3.93 6.70
N TYR A 39 18.22 3.85 5.70
CA TYR A 39 19.61 4.27 5.82
C TYR A 39 19.86 5.44 4.89
N GLY A 40 20.51 6.48 5.39
CA GLY A 40 20.84 7.65 4.58
C GLY A 40 19.62 8.54 4.34
N ILE A 41 19.34 9.40 5.32
CA ILE A 41 18.70 10.68 5.07
C ILE A 41 19.88 11.61 4.81
N ASN A 42 20.13 11.93 3.55
CA ASN A 42 21.01 13.03 3.21
C ASN A 42 20.15 14.25 2.89
N ILE A 43 20.60 15.41 3.36
CA ILE A 43 19.99 16.69 3.06
C ILE A 43 21.07 17.42 2.29
N ASP A 44 20.94 17.49 0.97
CA ASP A 44 21.88 18.29 0.20
C ASP A 44 21.50 19.77 0.35
N ASN A 45 22.45 20.51 0.91
CA ASN A 45 22.42 21.95 0.93
C ASN A 45 23.57 22.37 0.03
N ASP A 46 23.25 22.76 -1.21
CA ASP A 46 24.24 23.22 -2.16
C ASP A 46 25.06 24.35 -1.53
N SER A 47 26.30 24.02 -1.19
CA SER A 47 27.28 24.94 -0.60
C SER A 47 27.79 26.00 -1.58
N SER A 48 27.14 26.16 -2.72
CA SER A 48 27.36 27.25 -3.66
C SER A 48 26.13 28.16 -3.84
N SER A 49 24.96 27.76 -3.32
CA SER A 49 23.72 28.54 -3.39
C SER A 49 23.66 29.61 -2.29
N PRO A 50 23.32 30.88 -2.58
CA PRO A 50 23.17 31.95 -1.59
C PRO A 50 22.13 31.66 -0.47
N GLU A 51 21.31 30.63 -0.65
CA GLU A 51 20.17 30.25 0.19
C GLU A 51 20.49 29.06 1.12
N TRP A 52 21.70 29.06 1.68
CA TRP A 52 22.35 28.04 2.55
C TRP A 52 21.55 27.45 3.73
N ASN A 53 20.34 27.91 4.00
CA ASN A 53 19.51 27.48 5.14
C ASN A 53 18.27 26.68 4.73
N ALA A 54 18.11 26.36 3.44
CA ALA A 54 16.96 25.63 2.94
C ALA A 54 17.34 24.23 2.44
N ILE A 55 16.45 23.28 2.66
CA ILE A 55 16.55 21.88 2.21
C ILE A 55 16.05 21.82 0.77
N HIS A 56 16.90 21.36 -0.14
CA HIS A 56 16.57 21.21 -1.56
C HIS A 56 16.00 19.84 -1.88
N ASP A 57 16.71 18.81 -1.42
CA ASP A 57 16.45 17.43 -1.79
C ASP A 57 16.54 16.52 -0.57
N PHE A 58 15.72 15.47 -0.58
CA PHE A 58 15.85 14.36 0.35
C PHE A 58 16.33 13.12 -0.38
N TYR A 59 17.38 12.51 0.17
CA TYR A 59 17.86 11.21 -0.24
C TYR A 59 17.35 10.18 0.76
N PHE A 60 16.69 9.13 0.29
CA PHE A 60 16.18 8.03 1.12
C PHE A 60 16.60 6.69 0.56
N THR A 61 17.19 5.82 1.40
CA THR A 61 17.36 4.41 1.06
C THR A 61 16.62 3.50 2.04
N PHE A 62 15.74 2.65 1.49
CA PHE A 62 14.92 1.71 2.23
C PHE A 62 15.29 0.27 1.94
N TYR A 63 15.02 -0.61 2.91
CA TYR A 63 15.24 -2.05 2.80
C TYR A 63 13.93 -2.81 2.99
N SER A 64 13.72 -3.89 2.24
CA SER A 64 12.55 -4.76 2.38
C SER A 64 12.97 -6.23 2.33
N LEU A 65 12.28 -7.09 3.09
CA LEU A 65 12.39 -8.55 2.96
C LEU A 65 11.33 -9.14 2.02
N GLU A 66 10.55 -8.33 1.34
CA GLU A 66 9.51 -8.85 0.47
C GLU A 66 10.05 -9.44 -0.82
N LYS A 67 9.25 -10.34 -1.41
CA LYS A 67 9.46 -10.84 -2.78
C LYS A 67 8.51 -10.08 -3.69
N VAL A 68 9.06 -9.17 -4.49
CA VAL A 68 8.25 -8.34 -5.38
C VAL A 68 8.62 -8.56 -6.84
N ASN A 69 7.61 -8.64 -7.69
CA ASN A 69 7.75 -8.51 -9.14
C ASN A 69 7.77 -7.01 -9.54
N LEU A 70 7.88 -6.73 -10.85
CA LEU A 70 7.93 -5.36 -11.38
C LEU A 70 6.73 -4.50 -10.93
N GLN A 71 5.51 -5.03 -11.07
CA GLN A 71 4.27 -4.33 -10.75
C GLN A 71 4.16 -4.03 -9.26
N GLN A 72 4.51 -5.00 -8.40
CA GLN A 72 4.56 -4.81 -6.96
C GLN A 72 5.62 -3.77 -6.57
N ALA A 73 6.83 -3.83 -7.14
CA ALA A 73 7.89 -2.88 -6.85
C ALA A 73 7.51 -1.44 -7.26
N ARG A 74 6.88 -1.28 -8.43
CA ARG A 74 6.35 0.02 -8.91
C ARG A 74 5.41 0.63 -7.88
N LYS A 75 4.42 -0.16 -7.44
CA LYS A 75 3.42 0.26 -6.48
C LYS A 75 4.02 0.63 -5.13
N VAL A 76 4.96 -0.17 -4.62
CA VAL A 76 5.65 0.14 -3.37
C VAL A 76 6.41 1.46 -3.48
N LEU A 77 7.13 1.67 -4.58
CA LEU A 77 7.87 2.91 -4.81
C LEU A 77 6.96 4.13 -4.88
N ILE A 78 5.91 4.08 -5.71
CA ILE A 78 4.96 5.18 -5.88
C ILE A 78 4.25 5.50 -4.57
N ASN A 79 3.74 4.50 -3.85
CA ASN A 79 3.11 4.74 -2.56
C ASN A 79 4.08 5.34 -1.54
N CYS A 80 5.35 4.94 -1.57
CA CYS A 80 6.38 5.51 -0.70
C CYS A 80 6.62 6.99 -1.00
N ILE A 81 6.80 7.34 -2.28
CA ILE A 81 6.96 8.72 -2.74
C ILE A 81 5.76 9.57 -2.32
N GLU A 82 4.53 9.13 -2.62
CA GLU A 82 3.30 9.88 -2.31
C GLU A 82 3.13 10.11 -0.81
N ASN A 83 3.36 9.09 0.00
CA ASN A 83 3.24 9.20 1.44
C ASN A 83 4.29 10.15 2.01
N LEU A 84 5.56 10.07 1.58
CA LEU A 84 6.61 10.98 2.03
C LEU A 84 6.32 12.42 1.64
N LEU A 85 5.88 12.66 0.39
CA LEU A 85 5.49 13.99 -0.06
C LEU A 85 4.32 14.55 0.76
N ASN A 86 3.33 13.71 1.08
CA ASN A 86 2.21 14.11 1.93
C ASN A 86 2.66 14.49 3.34
N GLU A 87 3.52 13.69 3.97
CA GLU A 87 4.06 14.00 5.31
C GLU A 87 4.92 15.26 5.31
N ILE A 88 5.81 15.41 4.32
CA ILE A 88 6.67 16.59 4.17
C ILE A 88 5.83 17.86 3.98
N ASN A 89 4.90 17.84 3.04
CA ASN A 89 4.13 19.04 2.66
C ASN A 89 3.08 19.43 3.70
N ASN A 90 2.54 18.50 4.47
CA ASN A 90 1.58 18.82 5.53
C ASN A 90 2.26 19.23 6.85
N ASN A 91 3.58 19.08 6.96
CA ASN A 91 4.29 19.48 8.15
C ASN A 91 4.62 20.98 8.17
N LYS A 92 3.86 21.73 8.98
CA LYS A 92 4.02 23.19 9.13
C LYS A 92 5.37 23.62 9.68
N GLU A 93 6.02 22.79 10.50
CA GLU A 93 7.33 23.11 11.06
C GLU A 93 8.41 22.94 10.00
N LEU A 94 8.45 21.78 9.34
CA LEU A 94 9.40 21.46 8.27
C LEU A 94 9.28 22.43 7.10
N GLY A 95 8.08 22.88 6.75
CA GLY A 95 7.85 23.80 5.63
C GLY A 95 8.68 25.09 5.67
N ASN A 96 9.09 25.56 6.86
CA ASN A 96 9.95 26.75 6.98
C ASN A 96 11.42 26.50 6.60
N TYR A 97 11.80 25.23 6.48
CA TYR A 97 13.14 24.78 6.16
C TYR A 97 13.25 24.29 4.71
N LEU A 98 12.14 24.21 3.95
CA LEU A 98 12.11 23.70 2.59
C LEU A 98 12.43 24.82 1.58
N TYR A 99 13.27 24.53 0.59
CA TYR A 99 13.63 25.47 -0.47
C TYR A 99 12.43 25.82 -1.37
N THR A 100 11.62 24.82 -1.68
CA THR A 100 10.37 24.98 -2.44
C THR A 100 9.22 24.40 -1.64
N VAL A 101 8.03 24.99 -1.75
CA VAL A 101 6.80 24.44 -1.16
C VAL A 101 5.67 24.62 -2.19
N PRO A 102 4.92 23.56 -2.54
CA PRO A 102 5.08 22.18 -2.08
C PRO A 102 6.32 21.50 -2.68
N PHE A 103 6.94 20.60 -1.90
CA PHE A 103 7.88 19.59 -2.40
C PHE A 103 7.17 18.67 -3.39
N THR A 104 7.92 18.22 -4.40
CA THR A 104 7.47 17.28 -5.42
C THR A 104 8.41 16.09 -5.49
N TYR A 105 8.07 15.06 -6.28
CA TYR A 105 8.95 13.90 -6.47
C TYR A 105 10.35 14.27 -7.00
N LYS A 106 10.50 15.42 -7.66
CA LYS A 106 11.79 15.93 -8.16
C LYS A 106 12.75 16.33 -7.04
N ASN A 107 12.22 16.54 -5.84
CA ASN A 107 13.00 16.84 -4.64
C ASN A 107 13.34 15.58 -3.84
N LEU A 108 13.09 14.40 -4.39
CA LEU A 108 13.29 13.10 -3.75
C LEU A 108 14.20 12.22 -4.62
N ASP A 109 15.32 11.80 -4.07
CA ASP A 109 16.06 10.63 -4.54
C ASP A 109 15.75 9.49 -3.58
N LEU A 110 15.11 8.44 -4.09
CA LEU A 110 14.59 7.37 -3.25
C LEU A 110 14.87 6.01 -3.87
N GLY A 111 15.55 5.16 -3.12
CA GLY A 111 15.81 3.77 -3.47
C GLY A 111 15.23 2.78 -2.47
N ILE A 112 14.65 1.70 -2.98
CA ILE A 112 14.19 0.56 -2.18
C ILE A 112 14.97 -0.68 -2.64
N PHE A 113 15.59 -1.37 -1.69
CA PHE A 113 16.31 -2.61 -1.92
C PHE A 113 15.58 -3.80 -1.31
N PHE A 114 15.37 -4.85 -2.10
CA PHE A 114 14.68 -6.06 -1.70
C PHE A 114 15.67 -7.21 -1.51
N PHE A 115 15.80 -7.67 -0.27
CA PHE A 115 16.70 -8.74 0.13
C PHE A 115 15.94 -9.97 0.62
N ASN A 116 16.64 -11.10 0.67
CA ASN A 116 16.17 -12.26 1.44
C ASN A 116 16.54 -12.14 2.93
N LYS A 117 16.02 -13.05 3.76
CA LYS A 117 16.31 -13.11 5.20
C LYS A 117 17.80 -13.24 5.55
N LYS A 118 18.66 -13.57 4.58
CA LYS A 118 20.13 -13.65 4.73
C LYS A 118 20.84 -12.36 4.28
N GLY A 119 20.10 -11.30 3.98
CA GLY A 119 20.65 -10.02 3.49
C GLY A 119 21.23 -10.12 2.07
N ARG A 120 20.89 -11.15 1.29
CA ARG A 120 21.38 -11.32 -0.08
C ARG A 120 20.32 -10.93 -1.10
N PRO A 121 20.72 -10.45 -2.30
CA PRO A 121 19.80 -10.26 -3.40
C PRO A 121 18.98 -11.53 -3.68
N ARG A 122 17.76 -11.35 -4.16
CA ARG A 122 16.90 -12.45 -4.61
C ARG A 122 17.36 -12.95 -5.98
N ASN A 123 16.83 -14.09 -6.42
CA ASN A 123 17.12 -14.60 -7.77
C ASN A 123 16.56 -13.65 -8.85
N GLU A 124 16.97 -13.89 -10.10
CA GLU A 124 16.68 -13.04 -11.26
C GLU A 124 15.18 -12.87 -11.59
N ASN A 125 14.29 -13.65 -10.96
CA ASN A 125 12.85 -13.55 -11.15
C ASN A 125 12.18 -12.46 -10.29
N TYR A 126 12.91 -11.85 -9.35
CA TYR A 126 12.38 -10.80 -8.47
C TYR A 126 13.20 -9.52 -8.58
N ILE A 127 12.55 -8.38 -8.35
CA ILE A 127 13.22 -7.09 -8.30
C ILE A 127 14.19 -7.10 -7.12
N TYR A 128 15.43 -6.67 -7.40
CA TYR A 128 16.45 -6.42 -6.39
C TYR A 128 16.37 -4.98 -5.89
N THR A 129 16.17 -4.01 -6.78
CA THR A 129 15.97 -2.61 -6.37
C THR A 129 15.04 -1.89 -7.35
N CYS A 130 14.25 -0.97 -6.81
CA CYS A 130 13.62 0.11 -7.56
C CYS A 130 14.06 1.44 -6.95
N ALA A 131 14.28 2.44 -7.80
CA ALA A 131 14.62 3.77 -7.33
C ALA A 131 14.13 4.83 -8.30
N ILE A 132 13.91 6.04 -7.80
CA ILE A 132 13.69 7.26 -8.57
C ILE A 132 14.94 8.11 -8.49
N ASP A 133 15.38 8.60 -9.64
CA ASP A 133 16.46 9.57 -9.79
C ASP A 133 15.93 10.64 -10.75
N GLU A 134 15.84 11.88 -10.27
CA GLU A 134 15.16 13.00 -10.93
C GLU A 134 13.70 12.68 -11.34
N ASP A 135 13.45 12.36 -12.61
CA ASP A 135 12.14 12.02 -13.16
C ASP A 135 11.98 10.54 -13.54
N THR A 136 13.07 9.78 -13.46
CA THR A 136 13.18 8.45 -14.04
C THR A 136 13.21 7.42 -12.93
N ILE A 137 12.23 6.51 -12.98
CA ILE A 137 12.20 5.31 -12.16
C ILE A 137 12.90 4.19 -12.90
N TYR A 138 13.78 3.47 -12.22
CA TYR A 138 14.43 2.28 -12.78
C TYR A 138 14.31 1.07 -11.86
N TYR A 139 14.26 -0.11 -12.48
CA TYR A 139 14.14 -1.40 -11.79
C TYR A 139 15.29 -2.31 -12.17
N LYS A 140 15.95 -2.90 -11.16
CA LYS A 140 17.06 -3.81 -11.36
C LYS A 140 16.78 -5.18 -10.75
N ILE A 141 17.31 -6.22 -11.39
CA ILE A 141 17.43 -7.57 -10.84
C ILE A 141 18.90 -7.87 -10.56
N ALA A 142 19.16 -8.85 -9.70
CA ALA A 142 20.50 -9.35 -9.41
C ALA A 142 20.69 -10.75 -10.00
N TYR A 143 21.84 -10.98 -10.61
CA TYR A 143 22.24 -12.30 -11.11
C TYR A 143 23.09 -13.06 -10.07
N PRO A 144 23.14 -14.41 -10.14
CA PRO A 144 23.94 -15.22 -9.22
C PRO A 144 25.44 -14.90 -9.19
N ASN A 145 25.99 -14.32 -10.27
CA ASN A 145 27.38 -13.89 -10.38
C ASN A 145 27.65 -12.52 -9.71
N GLY A 146 26.64 -11.91 -9.07
CA GLY A 146 26.74 -10.63 -8.38
C GLY A 146 26.56 -9.41 -9.29
N THR A 147 26.29 -9.58 -10.59
CA THR A 147 25.99 -8.44 -11.47
C THR A 147 24.53 -8.03 -11.35
N PHE A 148 24.26 -6.75 -11.65
CA PHE A 148 22.92 -6.19 -11.67
C PHE A 148 22.54 -5.79 -13.08
N LYS A 149 21.28 -5.99 -13.44
CA LYS A 149 20.76 -5.55 -14.74
C LYS A 149 19.51 -4.72 -14.53
N ARG A 150 19.50 -3.56 -15.16
CA ARG A 150 18.30 -2.74 -15.31
C ARG A 150 17.37 -3.43 -16.31
N ILE A 151 16.15 -3.74 -15.88
CA ILE A 151 15.18 -4.50 -16.69
C ILE A 151 14.02 -3.65 -17.19
N HIS A 152 13.79 -2.50 -16.57
CA HIS A 152 12.74 -1.58 -16.93
C HIS A 152 13.07 -0.17 -16.44
N GLU A 153 12.55 0.82 -17.16
CA GLU A 153 12.56 2.24 -16.84
C GLU A 153 11.23 2.84 -17.26
N GLU A 154 10.80 3.85 -16.52
CA GLU A 154 9.61 4.63 -16.80
C GLU A 154 9.71 5.96 -16.05
N THR A 155 8.95 6.96 -16.47
CA THR A 155 8.82 8.21 -15.71
C THR A 155 7.97 8.01 -14.46
N TYR A 156 8.12 8.88 -13.47
CA TYR A 156 7.23 8.90 -12.31
C TYR A 156 5.74 8.99 -12.73
N ASP A 157 5.39 9.85 -13.69
CA ASP A 157 4.01 10.03 -14.15
C ASP A 157 3.44 8.79 -14.83
N GLU A 158 4.25 8.02 -15.56
CA GLU A 158 3.85 6.75 -16.16
C GLU A 158 3.59 5.69 -15.09
N ALA A 159 4.51 5.55 -14.15
CA ALA A 159 4.37 4.64 -13.02
C ALA A 159 3.13 4.97 -12.18
N LEU A 160 2.92 6.26 -11.86
CA LEU A 160 1.75 6.74 -11.14
C LEU A 160 0.47 6.38 -11.89
N LYS A 161 0.38 6.68 -13.19
CA LYS A 161 -0.79 6.32 -14.01
C LYS A 161 -1.07 4.81 -14.01
N ILE A 162 -0.04 3.96 -14.02
CA ILE A 162 -0.22 2.51 -13.94
C ILE A 162 -0.80 2.12 -12.57
N VAL A 163 -0.20 2.62 -11.48
CA VAL A 163 -0.67 2.35 -10.11
C VAL A 163 -2.10 2.86 -9.91
N GLU A 164 -2.44 4.02 -10.45
CA GLU A 164 -3.78 4.60 -10.38
C GLU A 164 -4.80 3.85 -11.22
N ARG A 165 -4.45 3.38 -12.42
CA ARG A 165 -5.35 2.55 -13.24
C ARG A 165 -5.67 1.22 -12.58
N GLU A 166 -4.74 0.71 -11.78
CA GLU A 166 -4.94 -0.52 -11.01
C GLU A 166 -5.81 -0.34 -9.76
N GLN A 167 -6.07 0.91 -9.34
CA GLN A 167 -6.89 1.23 -8.17
C GLN A 167 -8.07 2.13 -8.54
N SER A 168 -9.27 1.57 -8.52
CA SER A 168 -10.49 2.40 -8.58
C SER A 168 -10.53 3.36 -7.38
N LYS A 169 -11.14 4.54 -7.56
CA LYS A 169 -11.38 5.48 -6.44
C LYS A 169 -12.12 4.81 -5.28
N ALA A 170 -13.05 3.89 -5.57
CA ALA A 170 -13.76 3.10 -4.57
C ALA A 170 -12.80 2.21 -3.78
N SER A 171 -11.91 1.47 -4.45
CA SER A 171 -10.91 0.62 -3.76
C SER A 171 -9.95 1.43 -2.87
N LYS A 172 -9.58 2.65 -3.28
CA LYS A 172 -8.76 3.57 -2.47
C LYS A 172 -9.48 3.99 -1.18
N ILE A 173 -10.74 4.40 -1.30
CA ILE A 173 -11.55 4.81 -0.14
C ILE A 173 -11.72 3.65 0.82
N VAL A 174 -12.10 2.47 0.33
CA VAL A 174 -12.26 1.27 1.17
C VAL A 174 -10.97 0.93 1.92
N ALA A 175 -9.81 0.97 1.25
CA ALA A 175 -8.53 0.71 1.89
C ALA A 175 -8.19 1.76 2.96
N LEU A 176 -8.43 3.04 2.69
CA LEU A 176 -8.18 4.13 3.65
C LEU A 176 -9.08 4.02 4.87
N ASP A 177 -10.39 3.78 4.69
CA ASP A 177 -11.33 3.60 5.79
C ASP A 177 -10.92 2.43 6.70
N TRP A 178 -10.45 1.33 6.10
CA TRP A 178 -9.93 0.20 6.86
C TRP A 178 -8.67 0.56 7.66
N LEU A 179 -7.68 1.18 7.02
CA LEU A 179 -6.43 1.56 7.68
C LEU A 179 -6.66 2.56 8.83
N GLU A 180 -7.53 3.54 8.62
CA GLU A 180 -7.89 4.51 9.65
C GLU A 180 -8.44 3.80 10.89
N TYR A 181 -9.36 2.85 10.73
CA TYR A 181 -9.91 2.07 11.84
C TYR A 181 -8.86 1.13 12.46
N LEU A 182 -8.12 0.38 11.64
CA LEU A 182 -7.14 -0.61 12.12
C LEU A 182 -5.96 0.02 12.89
N TYR A 183 -5.63 1.29 12.63
CA TYR A 183 -4.53 1.99 13.29
C TYR A 183 -4.96 2.75 14.56
N GLN A 184 -6.25 2.80 14.88
CA GLN A 184 -6.72 3.33 16.17
C GLN A 184 -6.33 2.40 17.34
N ASP A 185 -6.44 1.08 17.17
CA ASP A 185 -6.00 0.08 18.13
C ASP A 185 -5.47 -1.17 17.39
N LYS A 186 -4.33 -1.71 17.84
CA LYS A 186 -3.72 -2.93 17.30
C LYS A 186 -4.59 -4.18 17.40
N LYS A 187 -5.61 -4.16 18.28
CA LYS A 187 -6.59 -5.25 18.45
C LYS A 187 -7.77 -5.14 17.51
N ASN A 188 -7.95 -4.01 16.82
CA ASN A 188 -9.09 -3.84 15.93
C ASN A 188 -9.06 -4.89 14.81
N GLU A 189 -10.21 -5.49 14.55
CA GLU A 189 -10.46 -6.35 13.39
C GLU A 189 -11.66 -5.79 12.63
N ILE A 190 -11.72 -6.07 11.34
CA ILE A 190 -12.81 -5.62 10.47
C ILE A 190 -13.61 -6.83 9.97
N LEU A 191 -14.93 -6.71 9.98
CA LEU A 191 -15.83 -7.54 9.20
C LEU A 191 -16.48 -6.68 8.11
N HIS A 192 -16.09 -6.92 6.85
CA HIS A 192 -16.56 -6.14 5.72
C HIS A 192 -17.50 -6.96 4.84
N PHE A 193 -18.68 -6.41 4.59
CA PHE A 193 -19.66 -6.97 3.66
C PHE A 193 -19.58 -6.25 2.32
N CYS A 194 -19.54 -6.99 1.22
CA CYS A 194 -19.54 -6.43 -0.13
C CYS A 194 -20.47 -7.22 -1.06
N GLU A 195 -21.00 -6.54 -2.08
CA GLU A 195 -21.93 -7.13 -3.06
C GLU A 195 -21.53 -6.76 -4.49
N SER A 196 -21.74 -7.67 -5.45
CA SER A 196 -21.50 -7.44 -6.89
C SER A 196 -20.13 -6.84 -7.17
N ASP A 197 -20.10 -5.68 -7.82
CA ASP A 197 -18.87 -5.01 -8.23
C ASP A 197 -18.06 -4.54 -7.01
N GLY A 198 -18.71 -4.39 -5.85
CA GLY A 198 -18.04 -4.17 -4.58
C GLY A 198 -17.02 -5.26 -4.25
N ASN A 199 -17.23 -6.51 -4.66
CA ASN A 199 -16.22 -7.56 -4.48
C ASN A 199 -14.91 -7.25 -5.23
N ILE A 200 -14.99 -6.62 -6.41
CA ILE A 200 -13.82 -6.25 -7.21
C ILE A 200 -13.07 -5.11 -6.52
N ASP A 201 -13.80 -4.09 -6.04
CA ASP A 201 -13.20 -2.98 -5.31
C ASP A 201 -12.56 -3.43 -4.00
N THR A 202 -13.25 -4.29 -3.22
CA THR A 202 -12.73 -4.92 -2.00
C THR A 202 -11.48 -5.74 -2.29
N ARG A 203 -11.48 -6.59 -3.33
CA ARG A 203 -10.29 -7.35 -3.74
C ARG A 203 -9.11 -6.43 -4.05
N ASN A 204 -9.37 -5.39 -4.85
CA ASN A 204 -8.33 -4.47 -5.28
C ASN A 204 -7.79 -3.70 -4.07
N ALA A 205 -8.66 -3.26 -3.15
CA ALA A 205 -8.30 -2.64 -1.88
C ALA A 205 -7.37 -3.54 -1.07
N LEU A 206 -7.77 -4.80 -0.85
CA LEU A 206 -6.94 -5.79 -0.15
C LEU A 206 -5.59 -5.98 -0.82
N LYS A 207 -5.49 -6.07 -2.15
CA LYS A 207 -4.20 -6.18 -2.85
C LYS A 207 -3.25 -5.01 -2.59
N ASN A 208 -3.76 -3.87 -2.11
CA ASN A 208 -2.98 -2.69 -1.75
C ASN A 208 -2.56 -2.64 -0.29
N LEU A 209 -3.05 -3.53 0.56
CA LEU A 209 -2.71 -3.57 1.98
C LEU A 209 -1.51 -4.48 2.27
N SER A 210 -0.84 -4.23 3.40
CA SER A 210 0.19 -5.12 3.93
C SER A 210 -0.40 -6.48 4.32
N GLU A 211 0.41 -7.53 4.43
CA GLU A 211 -0.07 -8.85 4.89
C GLU A 211 -0.70 -8.78 6.29
N LYS A 212 -0.01 -8.13 7.23
CA LYS A 212 -0.46 -7.92 8.60
C LYS A 212 -1.79 -7.16 8.70
N ASP A 213 -2.04 -6.17 7.84
CA ASP A 213 -3.32 -5.47 7.82
C ASP A 213 -4.44 -6.36 7.25
N ARG A 214 -4.13 -7.18 6.23
CA ARG A 214 -5.08 -8.13 5.63
C ARG A 214 -5.49 -9.25 6.59
N GLU A 215 -4.56 -9.73 7.41
CA GLU A 215 -4.78 -10.72 8.48
C GLU A 215 -5.70 -10.20 9.61
N ARG A 216 -6.12 -8.93 9.56
CA ARG A 216 -7.08 -8.33 10.51
C ARG A 216 -8.44 -8.03 9.87
N ILE A 217 -8.64 -8.43 8.62
CA ILE A 217 -9.85 -8.14 7.85
C ILE A 217 -10.53 -9.46 7.47
N ASN A 218 -11.82 -9.55 7.76
CA ASN A 218 -12.70 -10.66 7.40
C ASN A 218 -13.69 -10.14 6.35
N ILE A 219 -13.87 -10.89 5.28
CA ILE A 219 -14.72 -10.50 4.15
C ILE A 219 -15.90 -11.45 4.02
N VAL A 220 -17.08 -10.87 3.83
CA VAL A 220 -18.27 -11.58 3.38
C VAL A 220 -18.72 -10.96 2.06
N GLY A 221 -18.42 -11.66 0.96
CA GLY A 221 -18.82 -11.26 -0.38
C GLY A 221 -20.09 -11.95 -0.82
N ILE A 222 -21.07 -11.21 -1.34
CA ILE A 222 -22.22 -11.79 -2.03
C ILE A 222 -22.16 -11.50 -3.52
N ALA A 223 -22.51 -12.49 -4.35
CA ALA A 223 -22.71 -12.40 -5.82
C ALA A 223 -21.83 -11.34 -6.52
N SER A 224 -20.60 -11.58 -7.02
CA SER A 224 -20.11 -12.83 -7.60
C SER A 224 -19.14 -13.61 -6.72
N ALA A 225 -19.40 -14.91 -6.61
CA ALA A 225 -18.56 -15.83 -5.86
C ALA A 225 -17.12 -15.97 -6.39
N GLY A 226 -16.19 -16.20 -5.46
CA GLY A 226 -14.81 -16.57 -5.75
C GLY A 226 -13.97 -15.47 -6.41
N THR A 227 -14.43 -14.21 -6.32
CA THR A 227 -13.74 -13.07 -6.94
C THR A 227 -12.49 -12.68 -6.14
N ILE A 228 -12.49 -12.93 -4.82
CA ILE A 228 -11.43 -12.55 -3.90
C ILE A 228 -10.62 -13.80 -3.54
N GLU A 229 -9.31 -13.75 -3.76
CA GLU A 229 -8.42 -14.86 -3.47
C GLU A 229 -8.33 -15.11 -1.95
N PRO A 230 -8.40 -16.37 -1.45
CA PRO A 230 -8.40 -16.68 -0.02
C PRO A 230 -7.21 -16.12 0.77
N THR A 231 -6.09 -15.84 0.10
CA THR A 231 -4.87 -15.29 0.71
C THR A 231 -4.89 -13.77 0.87
N LEU A 232 -6.00 -13.10 0.52
CA LEU A 232 -6.11 -11.65 0.57
C LEU A 232 -6.69 -11.07 1.86
N ALA A 233 -7.23 -11.90 2.74
CA ALA A 233 -7.77 -11.47 4.04
C ALA A 233 -7.66 -12.64 5.04
N GLU A 234 -7.93 -12.39 6.31
CA GLU A 234 -7.92 -13.42 7.37
C GLU A 234 -8.93 -14.53 7.10
N ASN A 235 -10.18 -14.14 6.85
CA ASN A 235 -11.23 -15.04 6.42
C ASN A 235 -11.98 -14.41 5.25
N ILE A 236 -12.31 -15.22 4.24
CA ILE A 236 -13.11 -14.82 3.10
C ILE A 236 -14.24 -15.82 2.94
N TYR A 237 -15.47 -15.34 2.99
CA TYR A 237 -16.68 -16.11 2.74
C TYR A 237 -17.42 -15.52 1.56
N HIS A 238 -17.72 -16.35 0.57
CA HIS A 238 -18.54 -15.97 -0.56
C HIS A 238 -19.89 -16.68 -0.49
N PHE A 239 -20.98 -15.93 -0.58
CA PHE A 239 -22.32 -16.48 -0.75
C PHE A 239 -22.85 -16.17 -2.15
N ALA A 240 -23.27 -17.21 -2.85
CA ALA A 240 -23.81 -17.13 -4.19
C ALA A 240 -25.17 -17.81 -4.23
N ALA A 241 -26.15 -17.23 -4.90
CA ALA A 241 -27.45 -17.87 -5.07
C ALA A 241 -27.41 -18.75 -6.33
N ARG A 242 -27.84 -20.00 -6.24
CA ARG A 242 -27.75 -20.97 -7.36
C ARG A 242 -28.35 -20.44 -8.66
N GLU A 243 -29.46 -19.70 -8.58
CA GLU A 243 -30.15 -19.16 -9.76
C GLU A 243 -29.70 -17.76 -10.18
N ASP A 244 -28.75 -17.12 -9.48
CA ASP A 244 -28.27 -15.80 -9.91
C ASP A 244 -27.50 -15.89 -11.23
N ILE A 245 -27.90 -15.05 -12.17
CA ILE A 245 -27.28 -14.98 -13.49
C ILE A 245 -25.84 -14.48 -13.45
N VAL A 246 -25.46 -13.63 -12.48
CA VAL A 246 -24.07 -13.18 -12.30
C VAL A 246 -23.18 -14.37 -11.95
N ASP A 247 -23.62 -15.22 -11.04
CA ASP A 247 -22.86 -16.41 -10.65
C ASP A 247 -22.73 -17.42 -11.80
N LYS A 248 -23.71 -17.49 -12.71
CA LYS A 248 -23.61 -18.28 -13.94
C LYS A 248 -22.55 -17.74 -14.91
N ILE A 249 -22.34 -16.42 -14.94
CA ILE A 249 -21.29 -15.78 -15.74
C ILE A 249 -19.92 -16.01 -15.10
N TYR A 250 -19.82 -15.93 -13.77
CA TYR A 250 -18.57 -16.11 -13.02
C TYR A 250 -18.32 -17.54 -12.52
N PHE A 251 -18.96 -18.54 -13.13
CA PHE A 251 -18.92 -19.94 -12.68
C PHE A 251 -17.49 -20.52 -12.62
N GLU A 252 -16.57 -20.00 -13.44
CA GLU A 252 -15.15 -20.37 -13.38
C GLU A 252 -14.47 -19.94 -12.08
N ASN A 253 -14.86 -18.80 -11.49
CA ASN A 253 -14.29 -18.34 -10.24
C ASN A 253 -14.74 -19.19 -9.05
N GLN A 254 -15.96 -19.74 -9.09
CA GLN A 254 -16.42 -20.71 -8.09
C GLN A 254 -15.56 -21.97 -8.07
N LYS A 255 -15.12 -22.43 -9.25
CA LYS A 255 -14.25 -23.60 -9.36
C LYS A 255 -12.83 -23.37 -8.85
N LYS A 256 -12.34 -22.12 -8.88
CA LYS A 256 -11.00 -21.78 -8.40
C LYS A 256 -10.89 -21.91 -6.88
N HIS A 257 -11.98 -21.61 -6.17
CA HIS A 257 -12.01 -21.58 -4.73
C HIS A 257 -13.32 -22.23 -4.22
N PRO A 258 -13.46 -23.57 -4.31
CA PRO A 258 -14.69 -24.24 -3.90
C PRO A 258 -14.93 -24.17 -2.38
N ASP A 259 -13.86 -24.11 -1.60
CA ASP A 259 -13.94 -24.20 -0.13
C ASP A 259 -14.42 -22.92 0.54
N ASN A 260 -14.32 -21.76 -0.14
CA ASN A 260 -14.75 -20.47 0.39
C ASN A 260 -16.06 -19.96 -0.22
N VAL A 261 -16.68 -20.73 -1.12
CA VAL A 261 -17.94 -20.37 -1.79
C VAL A 261 -19.07 -21.27 -1.29
N SER A 262 -20.06 -20.67 -0.65
CA SER A 262 -21.32 -21.30 -0.27
C SER A 262 -22.40 -21.00 -1.31
N ILE A 263 -22.82 -22.02 -2.05
CA ILE A 263 -23.95 -21.92 -2.99
C ILE A 263 -25.25 -22.14 -2.22
N LEU A 264 -26.08 -21.09 -2.17
CA LEU A 264 -27.35 -21.08 -1.48
C LEU A 264 -28.48 -21.48 -2.44
N ASP A 265 -29.38 -22.33 -1.94
CA ASP A 265 -30.54 -22.76 -2.71
C ASP A 265 -31.59 -21.65 -2.78
N SER A 266 -31.76 -21.09 -3.97
CA SER A 266 -32.72 -20.03 -4.26
C SER A 266 -34.04 -20.54 -4.83
N CYS A 267 -34.30 -21.85 -4.87
CA CYS A 267 -35.52 -22.41 -5.48
C CYS A 267 -36.83 -21.91 -4.84
N ALA A 268 -36.78 -21.43 -3.59
CA ALA A 268 -37.93 -20.86 -2.91
C ALA A 268 -38.29 -19.43 -3.35
N TYR A 269 -37.44 -18.78 -4.16
CA TYR A 269 -37.61 -17.38 -4.58
C TYR A 269 -37.85 -17.29 -6.09
N THR A 270 -38.89 -16.55 -6.48
CA THR A 270 -39.27 -16.38 -7.90
C THR A 270 -38.39 -15.37 -8.63
N ASN A 271 -37.66 -14.52 -7.90
CA ASN A 271 -36.77 -13.53 -8.47
C ASN A 271 -35.39 -14.14 -8.77
N LYS A 272 -34.95 -14.06 -10.03
CA LYS A 272 -33.64 -14.57 -10.50
C LYS A 272 -32.48 -13.58 -10.29
N LEU A 273 -32.76 -12.38 -9.79
CA LEU A 273 -31.76 -11.37 -9.45
C LEU A 273 -31.67 -11.28 -7.92
N VAL A 274 -30.74 -12.04 -7.36
CA VAL A 274 -30.59 -12.22 -5.91
C VAL A 274 -29.26 -11.57 -5.51
N ARG A 275 -29.18 -10.23 -5.64
CA ARG A 275 -27.92 -9.47 -5.51
C ARG A 275 -27.92 -8.40 -4.42
N ASN A 276 -28.74 -8.59 -3.39
CA ASN A 276 -28.89 -7.61 -2.33
C ASN A 276 -28.64 -8.26 -0.98
N LEU A 277 -27.80 -7.66 -0.15
CA LEU A 277 -27.54 -8.12 1.23
C LEU A 277 -28.82 -8.26 2.07
N ARG A 278 -29.88 -7.51 1.72
CA ARG A 278 -31.20 -7.58 2.36
C ARG A 278 -32.08 -8.72 1.85
N HIS A 279 -31.62 -9.49 0.87
CA HIS A 279 -32.41 -10.61 0.37
C HIS A 279 -32.48 -11.71 1.46
N PRO A 280 -33.67 -12.26 1.75
CA PRO A 280 -33.86 -13.22 2.85
C PRO A 280 -32.98 -14.47 2.76
N ILE A 281 -32.54 -14.84 1.55
CA ILE A 281 -31.61 -15.96 1.36
C ILE A 281 -30.27 -15.74 2.07
N TYR A 282 -29.78 -14.50 2.12
CA TYR A 282 -28.49 -14.16 2.73
C TYR A 282 -28.64 -13.86 4.21
N GLU A 283 -29.78 -13.29 4.63
CA GLU A 283 -29.99 -12.77 5.97
C GLU A 283 -29.53 -13.73 7.09
N LYS A 284 -29.92 -15.01 7.01
CA LYS A 284 -29.51 -16.01 8.00
C LYS A 284 -27.98 -16.18 8.03
N HIS A 285 -27.36 -16.33 6.87
CA HIS A 285 -25.92 -16.55 6.74
C HIS A 285 -25.14 -15.32 7.19
N LEU A 286 -25.57 -14.11 6.82
CA LEU A 286 -24.94 -12.86 7.25
C LEU A 286 -25.01 -12.72 8.78
N LYS A 287 -26.17 -13.02 9.40
CA LYS A 287 -26.31 -13.02 10.86
C LYS A 287 -25.41 -14.03 11.53
N ASP A 288 -25.22 -15.20 10.93
CA ASP A 288 -24.34 -16.23 11.47
C ASP A 288 -22.87 -15.80 11.41
N GLU A 289 -22.42 -15.15 10.32
CA GLU A 289 -21.05 -14.61 10.24
C GLU A 289 -20.82 -13.45 11.22
N ILE A 290 -21.80 -12.55 11.39
CA ILE A 290 -21.73 -11.47 12.41
C ILE A 290 -21.53 -12.09 13.80
N ARG A 291 -22.33 -13.10 14.17
CA ARG A 291 -22.22 -13.76 15.47
C ARG A 291 -20.87 -14.44 15.67
N LYS A 292 -20.33 -15.10 14.65
CA LYS A 292 -19.00 -15.73 14.74
C LYS A 292 -17.91 -14.68 15.00
N PHE A 293 -18.00 -13.54 14.32
CA PHE A 293 -17.07 -12.43 14.50
C PHE A 293 -17.17 -11.84 15.90
N GLU A 294 -18.38 -11.54 16.41
CA GLU A 294 -18.60 -11.00 17.75
C GLU A 294 -18.14 -11.92 18.90
N VAL A 295 -18.21 -13.25 18.71
CA VAL A 295 -17.77 -14.22 19.73
C VAL A 295 -16.25 -14.28 19.84
N LYS A 296 -15.51 -13.97 18.77
CA LYS A 296 -14.04 -13.94 18.77
C LYS A 296 -13.46 -12.84 19.67
N ASP A 297 -14.22 -11.78 19.90
CA ASP A 297 -13.82 -10.60 20.70
C ASP A 297 -14.02 -10.77 22.22
N LYS A 298 -14.58 -11.90 22.69
CA LYS A 298 -14.79 -12.20 24.12
C LYS A 298 -13.74 -13.15 24.68
#